data_AF-C3MDY2-F1
#
_entry.id   AF-C3MDY2-F1
#
_cell.length_a   1.000
_cell.length_b   1.000
_cell.length_c   1.000
_cell.angle_alpha   90.00
_cell.angle_beta   90.00
_cell.angle_gamma   90.00
#
_symmetry.space_group_name_H-M   'P 1'
#
loop_
_entity.id
_entity.type
_entity.pdbx_description
1 polymer ?
#
loop_
_entity_poly.entity_id
_entity_poly.type
_entity_poly.pdbx_seq_one_letter_code
_entity_poly.pdbx_strand_id
1 'polypeptide(L)'
;MEAALPRTGGIYSPPAGTKGVPNTTIQSVPYNALIDDLTADANAARPITAGGTGATSASAARTALGAQGASAALASIAGLTTGTDKMIYTAAADVYATTALTPFARTLLDDTTAGAALTTLGVSAFAQTVLDDADAATARATLGANNAANLTTGTVPNTRISGVYDQFTQVRVTSDGEAFSLLGSATGDPFIAFWKASDRKGYIQHRDGTANGDGIRVANDDTGDYLYLSNVNSVDALKFYDNSVAAHNTIWHSGNLAAADINTLYGYTPASNATQVMAGNGLTGGGAISASRTLTLGTPSDITNATTNSVSGATHTHALGFVAAEVYTGTSSTNTSFPIGTVLAMAQNGSNPARQAAVIPCLYSTNAYVQSGYSGAGSALSGTWRVRGIVTSSDWLLIQRTA
;
A
#
# COMPACT_ATOMS: atom_id res chain seq x y z
N MET A 1 -49.79 132.38 11.91
CA MET A 1 -50.43 131.19 12.51
C MET A 1 -50.57 130.17 11.39
N GLU A 2 -49.78 129.10 11.38
CA GLU A 2 -49.86 128.04 10.35
C GLU A 2 -51.22 127.35 10.41
N ALA A 3 -51.81 127.06 9.25
CA ALA A 3 -53.06 126.32 9.14
C ALA A 3 -52.78 124.83 9.45
N ALA A 4 -53.44 124.28 10.47
CA ALA A 4 -53.33 122.85 10.79
C ALA A 4 -53.74 121.98 9.58
N LEU A 5 -52.94 120.95 9.29
CA LEU A 5 -53.23 119.97 8.22
C LEU A 5 -54.59 119.27 8.48
N PRO A 6 -55.36 118.96 7.41
CA PRO A 6 -56.74 118.50 7.54
C PRO A 6 -56.91 117.08 8.11
N ARG A 7 -55.83 116.36 8.46
CA ARG A 7 -55.90 115.08 9.18
C ARG A 7 -54.86 115.01 10.30
N THR A 8 -55.31 114.65 11.51
CA THR A 8 -54.46 114.39 12.68
C THR A 8 -54.86 113.06 13.30
N GLY A 9 -53.91 112.15 13.51
CA GLY A 9 -54.19 110.82 14.09
C GLY A 9 -55.14 109.95 13.24
N GLY A 10 -55.21 110.19 11.93
CA GLY A 10 -56.14 109.50 11.02
C GLY A 10 -57.55 110.11 10.96
N ILE A 11 -57.86 111.07 11.85
CA ILE A 11 -59.13 111.78 11.87
C ILE A 11 -59.00 113.07 11.04
N TYR A 12 -59.84 113.19 10.02
CA TYR A 12 -60.09 114.40 9.25
C TYR A 12 -60.80 115.44 10.10
N SER A 13 -60.23 116.64 10.12
CA SER A 13 -60.91 117.83 10.62
C SER A 13 -60.91 118.85 9.48
N PRO A 14 -62.05 119.50 9.19
CA PRO A 14 -62.04 120.57 8.21
C PRO A 14 -61.08 121.67 8.71
N PRO A 15 -60.33 122.32 7.80
CA PRO A 15 -59.43 123.41 8.18
C PRO A 15 -60.15 124.49 9.02
N ALA A 16 -59.40 125.13 9.91
CA ALA A 16 -59.95 126.19 10.74
C ALA A 16 -60.50 127.33 9.86
N GLY A 17 -61.72 127.79 10.15
CA GLY A 17 -62.41 128.80 9.34
C GLY A 17 -63.19 128.26 8.14
N THR A 18 -63.17 126.94 7.88
CA THR A 18 -63.97 126.33 6.81
C THR A 18 -65.48 126.39 7.08
N LYS A 19 -65.95 126.51 8.33
CA LYS A 19 -67.38 126.68 8.59
C LYS A 19 -67.82 128.14 8.35
N GLY A 20 -68.87 128.34 7.55
CA GLY A 20 -69.49 129.63 7.30
C GLY A 20 -70.17 130.21 8.56
N VAL A 21 -70.19 131.54 8.68
CA VAL A 21 -70.82 132.29 9.79
C VAL A 21 -72.05 133.09 9.32
N PRO A 22 -73.09 133.30 10.16
CA PRO A 22 -74.28 134.07 9.79
C PRO A 22 -73.98 135.51 9.33
N ASN A 23 -74.87 136.09 8.53
CA ASN A 23 -74.76 137.44 7.96
C ASN A 23 -73.53 137.66 7.07
N THR A 24 -73.08 136.60 6.40
CA THR A 24 -72.09 136.65 5.31
C THR A 24 -72.72 136.21 3.99
N THR A 25 -71.98 136.34 2.88
CA THR A 25 -72.46 136.03 1.53
C THR A 25 -72.91 134.57 1.35
N ILE A 26 -72.35 133.63 2.12
CA ILE A 26 -72.68 132.21 2.05
C ILE A 26 -73.77 131.88 3.07
N GLN A 27 -74.77 131.10 2.67
CA GLN A 27 -75.71 130.50 3.62
C GLN A 27 -74.97 129.49 4.50
N SER A 28 -74.63 129.91 5.72
CA SER A 28 -73.81 129.15 6.63
C SER A 28 -74.39 127.78 7.00
N VAL A 29 -75.72 127.67 7.11
CA VAL A 29 -76.39 126.41 7.49
C VAL A 29 -76.16 125.26 6.48
N PRO A 30 -76.57 125.37 5.20
CA PRO A 30 -76.36 124.28 4.23
C PRO A 30 -74.88 124.00 3.93
N TYR A 31 -74.03 125.02 3.95
CA TYR A 31 -72.60 124.84 3.73
C TYR A 31 -71.94 124.08 4.89
N ASN A 32 -72.25 124.45 6.14
CA ASN A 32 -71.71 123.74 7.30
C ASN A 32 -72.19 122.30 7.36
N ALA A 33 -73.45 122.02 6.97
CA ALA A 33 -73.97 120.66 6.86
C ALA A 33 -73.17 119.81 5.85
N LEU A 34 -72.89 120.35 4.65
CA LEU A 34 -72.05 119.66 3.65
C LEU A 34 -70.63 119.38 4.17
N ILE A 35 -70.01 120.35 4.86
CA ILE A 35 -68.67 120.16 5.43
C ILE A 35 -68.69 119.11 6.54
N ASP A 36 -69.72 119.11 7.37
CA ASP A 36 -69.92 118.10 8.41
C ASP A 36 -70.15 116.71 7.79
N ASP A 37 -70.93 116.60 6.72
CA ASP A 37 -71.14 115.34 5.98
C ASP A 37 -69.84 114.81 5.35
N LEU A 38 -69.04 115.68 4.70
CA LEU A 38 -67.75 115.30 4.12
C LEU A 38 -66.73 114.91 5.20
N THR A 39 -66.77 115.60 6.34
CA THR A 39 -65.93 115.29 7.49
C THR A 39 -66.31 113.95 8.11
N ALA A 40 -67.61 113.65 8.19
CA ALA A 40 -68.11 112.36 8.64
C ALA A 40 -67.73 111.23 7.68
N ASP A 41 -67.94 111.39 6.37
CA ASP A 41 -67.59 110.38 5.35
C ASP A 41 -66.08 110.11 5.31
N ALA A 42 -65.25 111.16 5.35
CA ALA A 42 -63.79 111.04 5.34
C ALA A 42 -63.21 110.33 6.57
N ASN A 43 -63.96 110.25 7.67
CA ASN A 43 -63.59 109.60 8.93
C ASN A 43 -64.26 108.25 9.16
N ALA A 44 -65.35 107.97 8.45
CA ALA A 44 -66.00 106.69 8.50
C ALA A 44 -65.05 105.60 7.97
N ALA A 45 -65.08 104.42 8.60
CA ALA A 45 -64.34 103.26 8.09
C ALA A 45 -64.86 102.92 6.68
N ARG A 46 -63.97 102.92 5.69
CA ARG A 46 -64.37 102.69 4.29
C ARG A 46 -64.70 101.20 4.07
N PRO A 47 -65.83 100.88 3.41
CA PRO A 47 -66.13 99.50 3.02
C PRO A 47 -65.14 99.00 1.97
N ILE A 48 -65.02 97.67 1.84
CA ILE A 48 -64.07 97.02 0.91
C ILE A 48 -64.24 97.49 -0.55
N THR A 49 -65.49 97.71 -0.98
CA THR A 49 -65.83 98.21 -2.33
C THR A 49 -65.20 99.57 -2.65
N ALA A 50 -64.89 100.39 -1.63
CA ALA A 50 -64.26 101.69 -1.78
C ALA A 50 -62.72 101.64 -1.55
N GLY A 51 -62.16 100.46 -1.27
CA GLY A 51 -60.79 100.24 -0.79
C GLY A 51 -59.70 100.21 -1.87
N GLY A 52 -59.96 100.68 -3.09
CA GLY A 52 -58.96 100.82 -4.17
C GLY A 52 -58.52 99.50 -4.83
N THR A 53 -58.91 98.35 -4.29
CA THR A 53 -58.59 97.01 -4.83
C THR A 53 -59.60 96.52 -5.87
N GLY A 54 -60.70 97.26 -6.09
CA GLY A 54 -61.81 96.85 -6.95
C GLY A 54 -62.65 95.68 -6.42
N ALA A 55 -62.35 95.18 -5.22
CA ALA A 55 -63.02 94.04 -4.63
C ALA A 55 -64.29 94.44 -3.87
N THR A 56 -65.29 93.57 -3.83
CA THR A 56 -66.53 93.74 -3.06
C THR A 56 -66.63 92.80 -1.86
N SER A 57 -65.65 91.92 -1.65
CA SER A 57 -65.59 90.97 -0.54
C SER A 57 -64.20 90.93 0.07
N ALA A 58 -64.10 90.53 1.34
CA ALA A 58 -62.81 90.45 2.02
C ALA A 58 -61.87 89.44 1.33
N SER A 59 -62.43 88.37 0.76
CA SER A 59 -61.66 87.39 0.01
C SER A 59 -61.08 87.99 -1.26
N ALA A 60 -61.90 88.65 -2.08
CA ALA A 60 -61.43 89.28 -3.31
C ALA A 60 -60.43 90.42 -3.02
N ALA A 61 -60.64 91.17 -1.93
CA ALA A 61 -59.72 92.24 -1.53
C ALA A 61 -58.35 91.68 -1.13
N ARG A 62 -58.32 90.57 -0.37
CA ARG A 62 -57.06 89.87 -0.06
C ARG A 62 -56.38 89.38 -1.33
N THR A 63 -57.12 88.77 -2.25
CA THR A 63 -56.56 88.32 -3.55
C THR A 63 -55.96 89.47 -4.33
N ALA A 64 -56.68 90.60 -4.46
CA ALA A 64 -56.21 91.77 -5.20
C ALA A 64 -55.00 92.46 -4.54
N LEU A 65 -54.87 92.37 -3.21
CA LEU A 65 -53.69 92.84 -2.47
C LEU A 65 -52.53 91.83 -2.50
N GLY A 66 -52.73 90.61 -3.03
CA GLY A 66 -51.77 89.52 -2.94
C GLY A 66 -51.61 88.95 -1.52
N ALA A 67 -52.55 89.21 -0.62
CA ALA A 67 -52.52 88.71 0.76
C ALA A 67 -52.91 87.22 0.82
N GLN A 68 -52.26 86.47 1.72
CA GLN A 68 -52.58 85.07 2.00
C GLN A 68 -54.06 84.92 2.41
N GLY A 69 -54.74 83.91 1.86
CA GLY A 69 -56.11 83.56 2.25
C GLY A 69 -56.19 83.08 3.71
N ALA A 70 -57.33 83.33 4.37
CA ALA A 70 -57.55 82.82 5.73
C ALA A 70 -57.55 81.28 5.71
N SER A 71 -56.64 80.67 6.47
CA SER A 71 -56.47 79.22 6.58
C SER A 71 -56.17 78.85 8.03
N ALA A 72 -56.97 77.93 8.59
CA ALA A 72 -56.79 77.44 9.95
C ALA A 72 -55.46 76.68 10.10
N ALA A 73 -55.08 75.87 9.10
CA ALA A 73 -53.78 75.21 9.05
C ALA A 73 -52.60 76.20 9.09
N LEU A 74 -52.63 77.26 8.27
CA LEU A 74 -51.55 78.25 8.26
C LEU A 74 -51.51 79.06 9.56
N ALA A 75 -52.66 79.37 10.16
CA ALA A 75 -52.73 80.01 11.46
C ALA A 75 -52.12 79.11 12.56
N SER A 76 -52.39 77.80 12.52
CA SER A 76 -51.81 76.84 13.45
C SER A 76 -50.29 76.72 13.28
N ILE A 77 -49.79 76.61 12.06
CA ILE A 77 -48.33 76.58 11.78
C ILE A 77 -47.66 77.88 12.19
N ALA A 78 -48.28 79.03 11.90
CA ALA A 78 -47.74 80.35 12.26
C ALA A 78 -47.65 80.56 13.79
N GLY A 79 -48.47 79.85 14.57
CA GLY A 79 -48.44 79.86 16.03
C GLY A 79 -47.39 78.93 16.65
N LEU A 80 -46.68 78.11 15.86
CA LEU A 80 -45.69 77.19 16.39
C LEU A 80 -44.37 77.86 16.74
N THR A 81 -43.81 77.49 17.88
CA THR A 81 -42.39 77.75 18.17
C THR A 81 -41.53 76.69 17.48
N THR A 82 -40.87 77.09 16.39
CA THR A 82 -39.86 76.26 15.73
C THR A 82 -38.50 76.41 16.42
N GLY A 83 -37.63 75.41 16.26
CA GLY A 83 -36.30 75.40 16.88
C GLY A 83 -35.46 74.23 16.37
N THR A 84 -34.18 74.21 16.73
CA THR A 84 -33.27 73.09 16.42
C THR A 84 -33.83 71.79 17.00
N ASP A 85 -33.58 70.66 16.33
CA ASP A 85 -34.00 69.34 16.77
C ASP A 85 -35.54 69.22 16.97
N LYS A 86 -36.34 69.95 16.17
CA LYS A 86 -37.80 69.86 16.15
C LYS A 86 -38.32 69.50 14.75
N MET A 87 -39.38 68.71 14.70
CA MET A 87 -40.20 68.52 13.49
C MET A 87 -41.64 68.93 13.76
N ILE A 88 -42.30 69.48 12.74
CA ILE A 88 -43.73 69.78 12.76
C ILE A 88 -44.50 68.51 12.39
N TYR A 89 -45.58 68.22 13.10
CA TYR A 89 -46.50 67.13 12.76
C TYR A 89 -47.96 67.58 12.94
N THR A 90 -48.88 66.91 12.25
CA THR A 90 -50.32 67.14 12.41
C THR A 90 -50.84 66.43 13.66
N ALA A 91 -51.36 67.18 14.63
CA ALA A 91 -51.98 66.62 15.83
C ALA A 91 -53.49 66.39 15.66
N ALA A 92 -54.16 67.20 14.82
CA ALA A 92 -55.55 67.03 14.38
C ALA A 92 -55.78 67.77 13.04
N ALA A 93 -56.99 67.72 12.49
CA ALA A 93 -57.34 68.52 11.32
C ALA A 93 -57.08 70.01 11.60
N ASP A 94 -56.33 70.68 10.72
CA ASP A 94 -55.87 72.08 10.86
C ASP A 94 -55.10 72.40 12.16
N VAL A 95 -54.63 71.39 12.90
CA VAL A 95 -53.83 71.56 14.13
C VAL A 95 -52.47 70.90 13.95
N TYR A 96 -51.43 71.72 14.00
CA TYR A 96 -50.04 71.31 13.93
C TYR A 96 -49.39 71.52 15.30
N ALA A 97 -48.40 70.69 15.60
CA ALA A 97 -47.59 70.76 16.81
C ALA A 97 -46.13 70.47 16.46
N THR A 98 -45.20 70.80 17.36
CA THR A 98 -43.79 70.39 17.23
C THR A 98 -43.48 69.24 18.17
N THR A 99 -42.63 68.31 17.73
CA THR A 99 -42.05 67.27 18.57
C THR A 99 -40.53 67.29 18.43
N ALA A 100 -39.81 66.72 19.40
CA ALA A 100 -38.36 66.61 19.35
C ALA A 100 -37.90 65.54 18.38
N LEU A 101 -36.85 65.83 17.61
CA LEU A 101 -36.16 64.90 16.72
C LEU A 101 -34.66 64.98 17.00
N THR A 102 -34.07 63.88 17.47
CA THR A 102 -32.64 63.87 17.84
C THR A 102 -31.75 64.12 16.63
N PRO A 103 -30.52 64.63 16.82
CA PRO A 103 -29.53 64.71 15.75
C PRO A 103 -29.31 63.37 15.05
N PHE A 104 -29.27 62.26 15.80
CA PHE A 104 -29.15 60.91 15.23
C PHE A 104 -30.37 60.50 14.41
N ALA A 105 -31.60 60.81 14.84
CA ALA A 105 -32.79 60.49 14.06
C ALA A 105 -32.81 61.26 12.72
N ARG A 106 -32.21 62.45 12.65
CA ARG A 106 -32.05 63.18 11.38
C ARG A 106 -31.09 62.49 10.42
N THR A 107 -30.03 61.86 10.92
CA THR A 107 -29.11 61.08 10.07
C THR A 107 -29.73 59.78 9.56
N LEU A 108 -30.90 59.39 10.05
CA LEU A 108 -31.66 58.24 9.52
C LEU A 108 -32.72 58.68 8.51
N LEU A 109 -33.24 59.91 8.66
CA LEU A 109 -34.29 60.47 7.81
C LEU A 109 -33.74 61.20 6.57
N ASP A 110 -32.44 61.55 6.55
CA ASP A 110 -31.75 62.06 5.37
C ASP A 110 -31.32 60.95 4.40
N ASP A 111 -31.25 59.71 4.87
CA ASP A 111 -30.87 58.54 4.09
C ASP A 111 -31.90 58.23 2.99
N THR A 112 -31.43 58.22 1.74
CA THR A 112 -32.25 58.01 0.54
C THR A 112 -32.56 56.53 0.25
N THR A 113 -31.88 55.59 0.93
CA THR A 113 -32.05 54.15 0.73
C THR A 113 -32.00 53.39 2.05
N ALA A 114 -32.60 52.20 2.10
CA ALA A 114 -32.54 51.33 3.27
C ALA A 114 -31.10 50.90 3.64
N GLY A 115 -30.22 50.71 2.65
CA GLY A 115 -28.81 50.38 2.89
C GLY A 115 -28.02 51.53 3.54
N ALA A 116 -28.31 52.78 3.14
CA ALA A 116 -27.74 53.96 3.78
C ALA A 116 -28.19 54.05 5.25
N ALA A 117 -29.48 53.85 5.51
CA ALA A 117 -30.04 53.77 6.87
C ALA A 117 -29.38 52.70 7.76
N LEU A 118 -29.15 51.50 7.22
CA LEU A 118 -28.45 50.42 7.93
C LEU A 118 -26.99 50.77 8.21
N THR A 119 -26.32 51.45 7.28
CA THR A 119 -24.95 51.94 7.46
C THR A 119 -24.88 52.98 8.57
N THR A 120 -25.83 53.92 8.62
CA THR A 120 -25.99 54.91 9.71
C THR A 120 -26.22 54.23 11.06
N LEU A 121 -26.96 53.12 11.09
CA LEU A 121 -27.15 52.29 12.29
C LEU A 121 -25.91 51.46 12.68
N GLY A 122 -24.83 51.52 11.90
CA GLY A 122 -23.58 50.81 12.16
C GLY A 122 -23.54 49.37 11.64
N VAL A 123 -24.49 48.96 10.79
CA VAL A 123 -24.50 47.63 10.17
C VAL A 123 -23.44 47.58 9.08
N SER A 124 -22.49 46.66 9.20
CA SER A 124 -21.40 46.51 8.24
C SER A 124 -21.91 46.06 6.87
N ALA A 125 -21.15 46.34 5.81
CA ALA A 125 -21.47 45.88 4.47
C ALA A 125 -21.68 44.35 4.40
N PHE A 126 -20.89 43.57 5.14
CA PHE A 126 -21.06 42.11 5.22
C PHE A 126 -22.38 41.70 5.89
N ALA A 127 -22.78 42.34 6.99
CA ALA A 127 -24.06 42.02 7.62
C ALA A 127 -25.23 42.43 6.71
N GLN A 128 -25.09 43.52 5.95
CA GLN A 128 -26.07 43.92 4.95
C GLN A 128 -26.27 42.83 3.88
N THR A 129 -25.21 42.15 3.44
CA THR A 129 -25.31 41.01 2.48
C THR A 129 -25.99 39.76 3.03
N VAL A 130 -26.22 39.68 4.35
CA VAL A 130 -26.96 38.57 4.98
C VAL A 130 -28.41 38.98 5.26
N LEU A 131 -28.65 40.28 5.52
CA LEU A 131 -29.97 40.82 5.82
C LEU A 131 -30.82 41.04 4.57
N ASP A 132 -30.21 41.14 3.39
CA ASP A 132 -30.89 41.22 2.08
C ASP A 132 -31.21 39.85 1.48
N ASP A 133 -30.73 38.76 2.09
CA ASP A 133 -30.98 37.39 1.63
C ASP A 133 -32.45 36.98 1.82
N ALA A 134 -33.08 36.51 0.74
CA ALA A 134 -34.50 36.19 0.70
C ALA A 134 -34.91 34.93 1.50
N ASP A 135 -33.95 34.03 1.77
CA ASP A 135 -34.19 32.78 2.48
C ASP A 135 -32.96 32.26 3.23
N ALA A 136 -33.17 31.23 4.05
CA ALA A 136 -32.12 30.63 4.86
C ALA A 136 -31.02 29.93 4.03
N ALA A 137 -31.31 29.49 2.80
CA ALA A 137 -30.30 28.81 1.97
C ALA A 137 -29.30 29.82 1.40
N THR A 138 -29.79 30.97 0.95
CA THR A 138 -29.01 32.09 0.44
C THR A 138 -28.16 32.69 1.57
N ALA A 139 -28.75 32.91 2.76
CA ALA A 139 -28.01 33.33 3.96
C ALA A 139 -26.85 32.39 4.32
N ARG A 140 -27.05 31.06 4.27
CA ARG A 140 -25.95 30.11 4.50
C ARG A 140 -24.89 30.19 3.42
N ALA A 141 -25.25 30.49 2.17
CA ALA A 141 -24.28 30.64 1.09
C ALA A 141 -23.41 31.89 1.28
N THR A 142 -24.02 33.03 1.62
CA THR A 142 -23.31 34.27 1.96
C THR A 142 -22.33 34.08 3.12
N LEU A 143 -22.73 33.31 4.14
CA LEU A 143 -21.87 32.95 5.27
C LEU A 143 -20.81 31.87 4.93
N GLY A 144 -20.79 31.33 3.71
CA GLY A 144 -19.92 30.22 3.31
C GLY A 144 -20.28 28.86 3.93
N ALA A 145 -21.40 28.76 4.63
CA ALA A 145 -21.87 27.56 5.34
C ALA A 145 -22.73 26.60 4.48
N ASN A 146 -22.80 26.82 3.17
CA ASN A 146 -23.58 26.01 2.23
C ASN A 146 -22.82 24.80 1.64
N ASN A 147 -21.50 24.74 1.77
CA ASN A 147 -20.68 23.63 1.25
C ASN A 147 -19.54 23.27 2.23
N ALA A 148 -19.29 21.97 2.44
CA ALA A 148 -18.19 21.48 3.27
C ALA A 148 -16.80 21.87 2.74
N ALA A 149 -16.66 22.09 1.42
CA ALA A 149 -15.42 22.57 0.82
C ALA A 149 -15.00 23.97 1.30
N ASN A 150 -15.93 24.74 1.86
CA ASN A 150 -15.66 26.08 2.39
C ASN A 150 -15.05 26.06 3.81
N LEU A 151 -14.96 24.89 4.46
CA LEU A 151 -14.19 24.74 5.69
C LEU A 151 -12.70 24.74 5.33
N THR A 152 -12.14 25.92 5.11
CA THR A 152 -10.69 26.12 4.94
C THR A 152 -9.92 25.88 6.24
N THR A 153 -10.62 25.93 7.37
CA THR A 153 -10.18 25.50 8.71
C THR A 153 -11.37 24.95 9.51
N GLY A 154 -11.13 24.03 10.46
CA GLY A 154 -12.17 23.43 11.32
C GLY A 154 -12.50 21.96 11.02
N THR A 155 -13.26 21.32 11.91
CA THR A 155 -13.71 19.92 11.81
C THR A 155 -15.17 19.84 11.43
N VAL A 156 -15.53 18.98 10.46
CA VAL A 156 -16.91 18.57 10.20
C VAL A 156 -17.24 17.40 11.13
N PRO A 157 -18.21 17.52 12.06
CA PRO A 157 -18.58 16.42 12.95
C PRO A 157 -19.04 15.18 12.16
N ASN A 158 -18.64 14.00 12.65
CA ASN A 158 -18.91 12.71 11.98
C ASN A 158 -20.40 12.49 11.66
N THR A 159 -21.29 13.01 12.51
CA THR A 159 -22.74 12.96 12.34
C THR A 159 -23.27 13.71 11.12
N ARG A 160 -22.51 14.64 10.53
CA ARG A 160 -22.88 15.41 9.32
C ARG A 160 -22.39 14.80 8.00
N ILE A 161 -21.58 13.73 8.05
CA ILE A 161 -21.07 12.99 6.88
C ILE A 161 -21.73 11.59 6.77
N SER A 162 -22.60 11.24 7.73
CA SER A 162 -23.36 9.98 7.74
C SER A 162 -24.25 9.87 6.48
N GLY A 163 -24.06 8.82 5.67
CA GLY A 163 -24.93 8.48 4.53
C GLY A 163 -24.38 8.77 3.11
N VAL A 164 -23.31 9.55 2.96
CA VAL A 164 -22.55 9.64 1.67
C VAL A 164 -21.49 8.53 1.59
N TYR A 165 -21.18 7.93 2.73
CA TYR A 165 -20.52 6.63 2.87
C TYR A 165 -21.28 5.80 3.90
N ASP A 166 -21.60 4.55 3.56
CA ASP A 166 -21.78 3.50 4.56
C ASP A 166 -20.40 2.84 4.72
N GLN A 167 -19.67 3.28 5.74
CA GLN A 167 -18.30 2.83 6.10
C GLN A 167 -17.10 3.27 5.23
N PHE A 168 -17.14 4.37 4.47
CA PHE A 168 -16.00 4.80 3.61
C PHE A 168 -15.62 6.29 3.60
N THR A 169 -15.31 6.90 4.73
CA THR A 169 -14.97 8.33 4.81
C THR A 169 -13.60 8.79 4.24
N GLN A 170 -12.72 7.92 3.70
CA GLN A 170 -11.28 8.25 3.69
C GLN A 170 -10.34 7.63 2.65
N VAL A 171 -10.78 7.15 1.47
CA VAL A 171 -9.79 6.79 0.43
C VAL A 171 -9.25 8.07 -0.23
N ARG A 172 -8.12 8.59 0.27
CA ARG A 172 -7.28 9.55 -0.46
C ARG A 172 -5.83 9.06 -0.50
N VAL A 173 -5.39 8.69 -1.71
CA VAL A 173 -4.02 8.31 -2.07
C VAL A 173 -3.12 9.55 -1.99
N THR A 174 -2.11 9.54 -1.13
CA THR A 174 -1.09 10.60 -1.01
C THR A 174 0.17 10.23 -1.81
N SER A 175 0.89 11.21 -2.35
CA SER A 175 1.93 11.01 -3.37
C SER A 175 3.36 10.81 -2.85
N ASP A 176 3.57 10.26 -1.65
CA ASP A 176 4.89 9.78 -1.21
C ASP A 176 4.74 8.55 -0.28
N GLY A 177 4.93 7.34 -0.84
CA GLY A 177 5.14 6.09 -0.10
C GLY A 177 3.92 5.20 0.22
N GLU A 178 2.87 5.71 0.89
CA GLU A 178 1.74 4.89 1.37
C GLU A 178 0.39 5.31 0.72
N ALA A 179 -0.31 4.35 0.11
CA ALA A 179 -1.46 4.63 -0.77
C ALA A 179 -2.84 4.43 -0.12
N PHE A 180 -2.97 3.53 0.86
CA PHE A 180 -4.25 3.18 1.49
C PHE A 180 -3.99 2.46 2.82
N SER A 181 -4.59 2.94 3.90
CA SER A 181 -4.46 2.37 5.25
C SER A 181 -5.81 1.87 5.75
N LEU A 182 -5.83 0.64 6.26
CA LEU A 182 -7.00 0.02 6.89
C LEU A 182 -6.73 -0.06 8.39
N LEU A 183 -7.42 0.76 9.17
CA LEU A 183 -7.25 0.83 10.62
C LEU A 183 -8.36 0.06 11.30
N GLY A 184 -7.98 -1.05 11.94
CA GLY A 184 -8.87 -1.81 12.81
C GLY A 184 -8.93 -1.22 14.22
N SER A 185 -9.77 -1.80 15.07
CA SER A 185 -9.77 -1.48 16.51
C SER A 185 -8.58 -2.15 17.21
N ALA A 186 -8.29 -1.79 18.47
CA ALA A 186 -7.15 -2.34 19.23
C ALA A 186 -7.15 -3.88 19.40
N THR A 187 -8.29 -4.54 19.18
CA THR A 187 -8.45 -6.00 19.24
C THR A 187 -9.04 -6.57 17.95
N GLY A 188 -9.29 -5.72 16.96
CA GLY A 188 -10.04 -6.07 15.76
C GLY A 188 -9.16 -5.96 14.55
N ASP A 189 -8.83 -7.11 13.98
CA ASP A 189 -8.08 -7.23 12.74
C ASP A 189 -8.88 -6.63 11.56
N PRO A 190 -8.46 -5.50 10.97
CA PRO A 190 -9.18 -4.89 9.87
C PRO A 190 -9.09 -5.76 8.63
N PHE A 191 -10.17 -5.80 7.85
CA PHE A 191 -10.24 -6.58 6.63
C PHE A 191 -10.92 -5.81 5.50
N ILE A 192 -10.54 -6.14 4.28
CA ILE A 192 -11.30 -5.83 3.08
C ILE A 192 -12.21 -7.03 2.83
N ALA A 193 -13.51 -6.84 2.87
CA ALA A 193 -14.46 -7.93 2.63
C ALA A 193 -15.10 -7.85 1.25
N PHE A 194 -15.35 -9.02 0.67
CA PHE A 194 -16.09 -9.21 -0.56
C PHE A 194 -17.48 -9.74 -0.22
N TRP A 195 -18.52 -9.00 -0.57
CA TRP A 195 -19.91 -9.34 -0.22
C TRP A 195 -20.74 -9.63 -1.47
N LYS A 196 -21.69 -10.57 -1.34
CA LYS A 196 -22.79 -10.80 -2.28
C LYS A 196 -24.10 -10.51 -1.54
N ALA A 197 -24.63 -9.30 -1.73
CA ALA A 197 -25.72 -8.75 -0.91
C ALA A 197 -25.33 -8.75 0.58
N SER A 198 -26.15 -9.33 1.46
CA SER A 198 -25.91 -9.38 2.92
C SER A 198 -25.05 -10.57 3.35
N ASP A 199 -24.39 -11.26 2.42
CA ASP A 199 -23.58 -12.45 2.68
C ASP A 199 -22.11 -12.21 2.27
N ARG A 200 -21.17 -12.46 3.18
CA ARG A 200 -19.73 -12.23 2.95
C ARG A 200 -19.13 -13.47 2.29
N LYS A 201 -18.51 -13.29 1.14
CA LYS A 201 -17.93 -14.37 0.32
C LYS A 201 -16.44 -14.57 0.52
N GLY A 202 -15.76 -13.59 1.10
CA GLY A 202 -14.36 -13.71 1.44
C GLY A 202 -13.79 -12.39 1.90
N TYR A 203 -12.49 -12.39 2.20
CA TYR A 203 -11.82 -11.20 2.69
C TYR A 203 -10.29 -11.25 2.54
N ILE A 204 -9.66 -10.07 2.63
CA ILE A 204 -8.21 -9.89 2.80
C ILE A 204 -7.99 -9.25 4.17
N GLN A 205 -7.14 -9.85 4.99
CA GLN A 205 -6.93 -9.42 6.38
C GLN A 205 -5.49 -9.73 6.82
N HIS A 206 -4.97 -8.93 7.75
CA HIS A 206 -3.87 -9.35 8.60
C HIS A 206 -4.42 -9.74 9.97
N ARG A 207 -4.01 -10.89 10.53
CA ARG A 207 -4.29 -11.30 11.91
C ARG A 207 -3.03 -11.30 12.75
N ASP A 208 -3.06 -10.67 13.92
CA ASP A 208 -1.89 -10.43 14.77
C ASP A 208 -1.51 -11.57 15.75
N GLY A 209 -2.23 -12.69 15.69
CA GLY A 209 -1.98 -13.83 16.56
C GLY A 209 -0.73 -14.67 16.24
N THR A 210 -0.49 -15.63 17.11
CA THR A 210 0.61 -16.61 17.00
C THR A 210 0.12 -18.01 16.63
N ALA A 211 -1.17 -18.19 16.36
CA ALA A 211 -1.73 -19.49 16.00
C ALA A 211 -1.51 -19.78 14.51
N ASN A 212 -1.62 -21.06 14.13
CA ASN A 212 -1.62 -21.42 12.72
C ASN A 212 -2.82 -20.79 12.02
N GLY A 213 -2.57 -20.11 10.89
CA GLY A 213 -3.58 -19.35 10.15
C GLY A 213 -3.60 -17.84 10.44
N ASP A 214 -2.76 -17.37 11.38
CA ASP A 214 -2.55 -15.95 11.63
C ASP A 214 -1.45 -15.36 10.72
N GLY A 215 -1.53 -14.06 10.47
CA GLY A 215 -0.73 -13.31 9.50
C GLY A 215 -1.56 -12.72 8.36
N ILE A 216 -0.93 -12.41 7.22
CA ILE A 216 -1.60 -11.81 6.06
C ILE A 216 -2.30 -12.89 5.25
N ARG A 217 -3.63 -12.84 5.12
CA ARG A 217 -4.45 -13.88 4.48
C ARG A 217 -5.42 -13.34 3.46
N VAL A 218 -5.70 -14.18 2.45
CA VAL A 218 -6.80 -14.05 1.48
C VAL A 218 -7.69 -15.27 1.67
N ALA A 219 -8.91 -15.04 2.15
CA ALA A 219 -9.83 -16.08 2.58
C ALA A 219 -11.08 -16.17 1.71
N ASN A 220 -11.52 -17.41 1.49
CA ASN A 220 -12.79 -17.76 0.90
C ASN A 220 -13.73 -18.22 2.01
N ASP A 221 -14.78 -17.45 2.29
CA ASP A 221 -15.75 -17.78 3.35
C ASP A 221 -16.68 -18.93 2.93
N ASP A 222 -16.89 -19.14 1.62
CA ASP A 222 -17.78 -20.21 1.13
C ASP A 222 -17.18 -21.61 1.37
N THR A 223 -15.86 -21.77 1.19
CA THR A 223 -15.17 -23.05 1.41
C THR A 223 -14.42 -23.12 2.74
N GLY A 224 -14.09 -21.98 3.33
CA GLY A 224 -13.23 -21.86 4.52
C GLY A 224 -11.74 -21.90 4.21
N ASP A 225 -11.35 -22.02 2.93
CA ASP A 225 -9.95 -22.12 2.51
C ASP A 225 -9.29 -20.73 2.46
N TYR A 226 -7.97 -20.69 2.64
CA TYR A 226 -7.23 -19.42 2.52
C TYR A 226 -5.76 -19.59 2.17
N LEU A 227 -5.25 -18.64 1.40
CA LEU A 227 -3.82 -18.42 1.17
C LEU A 227 -3.31 -17.43 2.22
N TYR A 228 -2.19 -17.70 2.88
CA TYR A 228 -1.66 -16.77 3.89
C TYR A 228 -0.14 -16.80 4.05
N LEU A 229 0.40 -15.67 4.50
CA LEU A 229 1.73 -15.52 5.05
C LEU A 229 1.65 -15.71 6.56
N SER A 230 2.16 -16.83 7.04
CA SER A 230 2.18 -17.25 8.45
C SER A 230 3.03 -16.30 9.30
N ASN A 231 2.44 -15.80 10.39
CA ASN A 231 3.15 -15.02 11.41
C ASN A 231 3.81 -15.89 12.51
N VAL A 232 3.65 -17.21 12.44
CA VAL A 232 4.32 -18.14 13.35
C VAL A 232 5.79 -18.28 12.91
N ASN A 233 6.75 -18.19 13.85
CA ASN A 233 8.21 -18.28 13.64
C ASN A 233 8.65 -19.60 12.97
N SER A 234 8.35 -19.74 11.68
CA SER A 234 8.65 -20.87 10.85
C SER A 234 9.40 -20.38 9.63
N VAL A 235 10.36 -21.16 9.17
CA VAL A 235 11.07 -20.93 7.92
C VAL A 235 10.08 -20.94 6.74
N ASP A 236 8.91 -21.55 6.85
CA ASP A 236 8.02 -21.72 5.70
C ASP A 236 6.76 -20.86 5.83
N ALA A 237 6.89 -19.58 5.49
CA ALA A 237 5.86 -18.59 5.80
C ALA A 237 4.66 -18.63 4.83
N LEU A 238 4.83 -18.91 3.53
CA LEU A 238 3.70 -18.93 2.58
C LEU A 238 2.98 -20.28 2.60
N LYS A 239 1.70 -20.27 3.01
CA LYS A 239 0.91 -21.49 3.26
C LYS A 239 -0.48 -21.40 2.64
N PHE A 240 -1.05 -22.57 2.32
CA PHE A 240 -2.45 -22.76 1.94
C PHE A 240 -3.14 -23.52 3.05
N TYR A 241 -4.25 -23.01 3.56
CA TYR A 241 -5.14 -23.76 4.43
C TYR A 241 -6.26 -24.38 3.62
N ASP A 242 -6.37 -25.71 3.70
CA ASP A 242 -7.49 -26.49 3.15
C ASP A 242 -8.42 -26.87 4.31
N ASN A 243 -9.60 -26.28 4.32
CA ASN A 243 -10.60 -26.50 5.34
C ASN A 243 -11.22 -27.89 5.27
N SER A 244 -11.22 -28.54 4.10
CA SER A 244 -11.78 -29.88 3.91
C SER A 244 -11.02 -30.94 4.72
N VAL A 245 -9.75 -30.68 5.02
CA VAL A 245 -8.87 -31.58 5.79
C VAL A 245 -8.21 -30.90 7.00
N ALA A 246 -8.58 -29.64 7.30
CA ALA A 246 -8.02 -28.81 8.37
C ALA A 246 -6.49 -28.76 8.40
N ALA A 247 -5.86 -28.64 7.22
CA ALA A 247 -4.41 -28.71 7.06
C ALA A 247 -3.82 -27.37 6.60
N HIS A 248 -2.69 -26.96 7.19
CA HIS A 248 -1.93 -25.78 6.78
C HIS A 248 -0.69 -26.22 5.97
N ASN A 249 -0.88 -26.33 4.66
CA ASN A 249 0.14 -26.84 3.75
C ASN A 249 1.13 -25.74 3.38
N THR A 250 2.42 -26.00 3.51
CA THR A 250 3.47 -25.11 2.99
C THR A 250 3.43 -25.06 1.47
N ILE A 251 3.28 -23.85 0.91
CA ILE A 251 3.37 -23.61 -0.55
C ILE A 251 4.79 -23.24 -0.94
N TRP A 252 5.48 -22.48 -0.10
CA TRP A 252 6.87 -22.08 -0.31
C TRP A 252 7.64 -22.16 1.02
N HIS A 253 8.74 -22.93 1.01
CA HIS A 253 9.71 -22.96 2.10
C HIS A 253 10.72 -21.82 1.93
N SER A 254 11.09 -21.10 3.01
CA SER A 254 12.15 -20.06 2.92
C SER A 254 13.57 -20.60 3.13
N GLY A 255 13.71 -21.91 3.32
CA GLY A 255 15.00 -22.57 3.14
C GLY A 255 15.39 -22.56 1.67
N ASN A 256 16.68 -22.41 1.36
CA ASN A 256 17.18 -22.97 0.11
C ASN A 256 16.66 -24.41 0.04
N LEU A 257 15.94 -24.78 -1.03
CA LEU A 257 15.55 -26.17 -1.27
C LEU A 257 16.74 -27.06 -0.93
N ALA A 258 16.71 -27.78 0.19
CA ALA A 258 17.69 -28.82 0.39
C ALA A 258 17.31 -29.88 -0.65
N ALA A 259 18.31 -30.57 -1.22
CA ALA A 259 18.01 -31.66 -2.15
C ALA A 259 16.98 -32.64 -1.54
N ALA A 260 17.00 -32.83 -0.22
CA ALA A 260 16.02 -33.60 0.54
C ALA A 260 14.55 -33.18 0.34
N ASP A 261 14.25 -31.89 0.20
CA ASP A 261 12.87 -31.37 0.08
C ASP A 261 12.31 -31.59 -1.34
N ILE A 262 13.18 -31.49 -2.36
CA ILE A 262 12.86 -31.82 -3.76
C ILE A 262 12.69 -33.34 -3.94
N ASN A 263 13.53 -34.12 -3.26
CA ASN A 263 13.58 -35.58 -3.37
C ASN A 263 12.25 -36.24 -3.01
N THR A 264 11.53 -35.70 -2.03
CA THR A 264 10.18 -36.18 -1.66
C THR A 264 9.09 -35.78 -2.66
N LEU A 265 9.22 -34.64 -3.34
CA LEU A 265 8.21 -34.13 -4.27
C LEU A 265 8.34 -34.71 -5.68
N TYR A 266 9.57 -34.98 -6.15
CA TYR A 266 9.85 -35.55 -7.47
C TYR A 266 10.26 -37.04 -7.43
N GLY A 267 10.21 -37.69 -6.26
CA GLY A 267 10.57 -39.10 -6.09
C GLY A 267 12.07 -39.38 -6.24
N TYR A 268 12.92 -38.36 -6.16
CA TYR A 268 14.36 -38.51 -6.29
C TYR A 268 14.95 -38.97 -4.96
N THR A 269 14.78 -40.23 -4.56
CA THR A 269 15.53 -40.73 -3.39
C THR A 269 17.02 -40.76 -3.76
N PRO A 270 17.94 -40.03 -3.09
CA PRO A 270 19.37 -40.21 -3.32
C PRO A 270 19.67 -41.70 -3.16
N ALA A 271 20.41 -42.29 -4.10
CA ALA A 271 20.70 -43.71 -4.06
C ALA A 271 21.21 -44.09 -2.67
N SER A 272 20.46 -44.96 -1.99
CA SER A 272 20.62 -45.23 -0.56
C SER A 272 22.07 -45.60 -0.23
N ASN A 273 22.62 -45.00 0.82
CA ASN A 273 23.92 -45.37 1.38
C ASN A 273 23.92 -46.85 1.86
N ALA A 274 22.74 -47.45 2.03
CA ALA A 274 22.58 -48.84 2.40
C ALA A 274 22.77 -49.81 1.22
N THR A 275 22.59 -49.36 -0.03
CA THR A 275 22.85 -50.19 -1.21
C THR A 275 24.32 -50.03 -1.60
N GLN A 276 25.09 -51.09 -1.44
CA GLN A 276 26.53 -51.07 -1.65
C GLN A 276 26.99 -52.25 -2.51
N VAL A 277 28.07 -52.02 -3.26
CA VAL A 277 28.85 -53.11 -3.87
C VAL A 277 29.86 -53.58 -2.83
N MET A 278 29.73 -54.82 -2.36
CA MET A 278 30.73 -55.43 -1.48
C MET A 278 31.87 -55.98 -2.35
N ALA A 279 33.07 -55.43 -2.22
CA ALA A 279 34.23 -56.03 -2.86
C ALA A 279 34.57 -57.34 -2.13
N GLY A 280 34.45 -58.46 -2.83
CA GLY A 280 34.86 -59.78 -2.31
C GLY A 280 36.37 -59.92 -2.25
N ASN A 281 36.86 -61.05 -1.74
CA ASN A 281 38.29 -61.36 -1.75
C ASN A 281 38.84 -61.23 -3.19
N GLY A 282 40.00 -60.59 -3.32
CA GLY A 282 40.70 -60.38 -4.59
C GLY A 282 40.21 -59.15 -5.36
N LEU A 283 39.18 -58.44 -4.88
CA LEU A 283 38.67 -57.22 -5.48
C LEU A 283 38.83 -56.04 -4.52
N THR A 284 39.08 -54.85 -5.06
CA THR A 284 39.09 -53.58 -4.32
C THR A 284 38.16 -52.57 -5.01
N GLY A 285 37.69 -51.55 -4.28
CA GLY A 285 36.81 -50.49 -4.84
C GLY A 285 35.30 -50.68 -4.62
N GLY A 286 34.91 -51.47 -3.62
CA GLY A 286 33.51 -51.54 -3.15
C GLY A 286 33.06 -50.26 -2.43
N GLY A 287 31.82 -50.27 -1.91
CA GLY A 287 31.21 -49.16 -1.17
C GLY A 287 29.81 -48.81 -1.68
N ALA A 288 29.20 -47.78 -1.08
CA ALA A 288 27.86 -47.29 -1.45
C ALA A 288 27.77 -46.91 -2.94
N ILE A 289 26.63 -47.12 -3.60
CA ILE A 289 26.44 -46.81 -5.04
C ILE A 289 26.08 -45.35 -5.34
N SER A 290 26.22 -44.45 -4.36
CA SER A 290 25.89 -43.02 -4.50
C SER A 290 26.77 -42.26 -5.51
N ALA A 291 27.73 -42.93 -6.16
CA ALA A 291 28.43 -42.46 -7.35
C ALA A 291 29.04 -43.66 -8.12
N SER A 292 29.62 -43.42 -9.31
CA SER A 292 30.29 -44.45 -10.12
C SER A 292 31.37 -45.19 -9.33
N ARG A 293 31.40 -46.53 -9.41
CA ARG A 293 32.38 -47.39 -8.73
C ARG A 293 33.31 -48.03 -9.75
N THR A 294 34.57 -48.15 -9.38
CA THR A 294 35.57 -48.91 -10.13
C THR A 294 35.97 -50.11 -9.29
N LEU A 295 35.70 -51.32 -9.78
CA LEU A 295 36.16 -52.54 -9.13
C LEU A 295 37.45 -53.00 -9.80
N THR A 296 38.50 -53.14 -9.00
CA THR A 296 39.82 -53.57 -9.48
C THR A 296 40.12 -54.96 -8.95
N LEU A 297 40.50 -55.87 -9.85
CA LEU A 297 40.97 -57.21 -9.48
C LEU A 297 42.46 -57.14 -9.12
N GLY A 298 42.82 -57.70 -7.97
CA GLY A 298 44.20 -57.84 -7.53
C GLY A 298 45.00 -58.74 -8.46
N THR A 299 46.29 -58.44 -8.61
CA THR A 299 47.20 -59.21 -9.46
C THR A 299 47.25 -60.68 -9.00
N PRO A 300 47.14 -61.66 -9.92
CA PRO A 300 47.33 -63.07 -9.56
C PRO A 300 48.72 -63.31 -8.96
N SER A 301 48.83 -64.23 -7.98
CA SER A 301 50.14 -64.61 -7.44
C SER A 301 50.80 -65.68 -8.31
N ASP A 302 52.11 -65.82 -8.16
CA ASP A 302 52.87 -66.89 -8.80
C ASP A 302 52.34 -68.27 -8.39
N ILE A 303 52.29 -69.18 -9.36
CA ILE A 303 51.83 -70.56 -9.20
C ILE A 303 53.05 -71.44 -8.87
N THR A 304 52.93 -72.32 -7.87
CA THR A 304 53.97 -73.28 -7.48
C THR A 304 53.39 -74.68 -7.36
N ASN A 305 54.23 -75.71 -7.19
CA ASN A 305 53.76 -77.08 -6.95
C ASN A 305 52.93 -77.23 -5.65
N ALA A 306 52.92 -76.22 -4.77
CA ALA A 306 52.12 -76.18 -3.55
C ALA A 306 50.94 -75.20 -3.62
N THR A 307 50.77 -74.41 -4.70
CA THR A 307 49.64 -73.48 -4.77
C THR A 307 48.33 -74.23 -4.88
N THR A 308 47.34 -73.74 -4.14
CA THR A 308 45.95 -74.22 -4.16
C THR A 308 45.04 -73.24 -4.89
N ASN A 309 43.84 -73.67 -5.25
CA ASN A 309 42.78 -72.75 -5.67
C ASN A 309 42.40 -71.89 -4.46
N SER A 310 42.78 -70.61 -4.48
CA SER A 310 42.59 -69.71 -3.35
C SER A 310 42.31 -68.29 -3.81
N VAL A 311 41.54 -67.57 -3.00
CA VAL A 311 41.26 -66.15 -3.17
C VAL A 311 41.47 -65.45 -1.83
N SER A 312 42.30 -64.40 -1.82
CA SER A 312 42.62 -63.62 -0.62
C SER A 312 42.37 -62.13 -0.87
N GLY A 313 42.50 -61.27 0.15
CA GLY A 313 42.19 -59.85 0.03
C GLY A 313 42.90 -59.09 -1.10
N ALA A 314 44.07 -59.55 -1.57
CA ALA A 314 44.88 -58.84 -2.58
C ALA A 314 45.19 -59.65 -3.86
N THR A 315 44.84 -60.93 -3.92
CA THR A 315 45.27 -61.82 -5.02
C THR A 315 44.40 -63.06 -5.14
N HIS A 316 44.59 -63.81 -6.21
CA HIS A 316 44.00 -65.13 -6.43
C HIS A 316 45.03 -66.08 -7.07
N THR A 317 44.88 -67.37 -6.81
CA THR A 317 45.71 -68.44 -7.38
C THR A 317 44.86 -69.63 -7.80
N HIS A 318 45.42 -70.42 -8.72
CA HIS A 318 44.90 -71.73 -9.09
C HIS A 318 45.91 -72.83 -8.77
N ALA A 319 45.41 -74.03 -8.48
CA ALA A 319 46.23 -75.22 -8.28
C ALA A 319 46.72 -75.78 -9.61
N LEU A 320 47.96 -76.27 -9.63
CA LEU A 320 48.44 -77.07 -10.75
C LEU A 320 47.77 -78.45 -10.72
N GLY A 321 47.24 -78.90 -11.86
CA GLY A 321 46.66 -80.24 -12.00
C GLY A 321 47.70 -81.38 -12.06
N PHE A 322 48.98 -81.03 -12.06
CA PHE A 322 50.14 -81.94 -12.06
C PHE A 322 51.31 -81.28 -11.33
N VAL A 323 52.27 -82.07 -10.85
CA VAL A 323 53.52 -81.54 -10.29
C VAL A 323 54.43 -81.15 -11.46
N ALA A 324 54.71 -79.86 -11.63
CA ALA A 324 55.66 -79.40 -12.63
C ALA A 324 57.06 -79.90 -12.25
N ALA A 325 57.61 -80.81 -13.08
CA ALA A 325 58.99 -81.28 -12.98
C ALA A 325 59.94 -80.22 -13.58
N GLU A 326 59.93 -79.02 -13.02
CA GLU A 326 60.75 -77.93 -13.53
C GLU A 326 62.20 -78.12 -13.06
N VAL A 327 62.98 -78.74 -13.94
CA VAL A 327 64.45 -78.78 -13.98
C VAL A 327 65.10 -79.56 -12.83
N TYR A 328 65.64 -80.74 -13.17
CA TYR A 328 66.60 -81.41 -12.31
C TYR A 328 67.85 -80.54 -12.11
N THR A 329 68.11 -80.11 -10.89
CA THR A 329 69.29 -79.31 -10.53
C THR A 329 70.41 -80.15 -9.90
N GLY A 330 70.34 -81.48 -9.98
CA GLY A 330 71.36 -82.36 -9.43
C GLY A 330 72.69 -82.24 -10.18
N THR A 331 73.77 -81.87 -9.47
CA THR A 331 75.09 -81.59 -10.04
C THR A 331 76.21 -82.54 -9.58
N SER A 332 75.92 -83.49 -8.68
CA SER A 332 76.95 -84.42 -8.18
C SER A 332 77.10 -85.66 -9.07
N SER A 333 78.34 -86.10 -9.25
CA SER A 333 78.69 -87.34 -9.94
C SER A 333 78.29 -88.61 -9.18
N THR A 334 77.86 -88.48 -7.92
CA THR A 334 77.33 -89.58 -7.09
C THR A 334 75.80 -89.66 -7.07
N ASN A 335 75.11 -88.88 -7.91
CA ASN A 335 73.65 -88.87 -7.90
C ASN A 335 73.05 -90.21 -8.31
N THR A 336 72.16 -90.73 -7.46
CA THR A 336 71.44 -91.98 -7.69
C THR A 336 69.94 -91.78 -7.96
N SER A 337 69.44 -90.55 -8.01
CA SER A 337 68.02 -90.24 -8.28
C SER A 337 67.89 -89.12 -9.30
N PHE A 338 67.21 -89.40 -10.40
CA PHE A 338 66.99 -88.48 -11.54
C PHE A 338 65.49 -88.37 -11.83
N PRO A 339 64.95 -87.28 -12.39
CA PRO A 339 63.52 -87.24 -12.68
C PRO A 339 63.05 -88.32 -13.65
N ILE A 340 61.75 -88.60 -13.59
CA ILE A 340 61.10 -89.43 -14.60
C ILE A 340 61.31 -88.77 -15.97
N GLY A 341 61.71 -89.58 -16.96
CA GLY A 341 62.04 -89.10 -18.30
C GLY A 341 63.54 -88.92 -18.56
N THR A 342 64.40 -88.88 -17.53
CA THR A 342 65.85 -88.77 -17.72
C THR A 342 66.41 -89.93 -18.54
N VAL A 343 67.25 -89.61 -19.51
CA VAL A 343 67.94 -90.57 -20.38
C VAL A 343 69.42 -90.60 -20.03
N LEU A 344 69.99 -91.79 -19.82
CA LEU A 344 71.41 -91.99 -19.53
C LEU A 344 72.01 -93.02 -20.49
N ALA A 345 73.33 -92.96 -20.66
CA ALA A 345 74.11 -94.01 -21.30
C ALA A 345 74.74 -94.91 -20.23
N MET A 346 74.68 -96.22 -20.43
CA MET A 346 75.19 -97.22 -19.50
C MET A 346 75.91 -98.34 -20.25
N ALA A 347 77.05 -98.82 -19.76
CA ALA A 347 77.67 -100.01 -20.33
C ALA A 347 76.93 -101.29 -19.90
N GLN A 348 76.70 -102.21 -20.83
CA GLN A 348 76.00 -103.46 -20.60
C GLN A 348 76.88 -104.47 -19.85
N ASN A 349 76.22 -105.41 -19.17
CA ASN A 349 76.88 -106.55 -18.56
C ASN A 349 76.48 -107.84 -19.29
N GLY A 350 77.35 -108.35 -20.15
CA GLY A 350 77.11 -109.56 -20.94
C GLY A 350 76.46 -109.28 -22.30
N SER A 351 75.18 -109.63 -22.45
CA SER A 351 74.46 -109.62 -23.74
C SER A 351 73.48 -108.45 -23.88
N ASN A 352 73.31 -107.97 -25.12
CA ASN A 352 72.39 -106.90 -25.51
C ASN A 352 70.93 -107.13 -25.02
N PRO A 353 70.43 -106.37 -24.03
CA PRO A 353 69.04 -106.46 -23.61
C PRO A 353 68.08 -105.88 -24.66
N ALA A 354 66.90 -106.49 -24.81
CA ALA A 354 65.89 -106.01 -25.75
C ALA A 354 65.40 -104.59 -25.41
N ARG A 355 64.90 -103.85 -26.40
CA ARG A 355 64.24 -102.56 -26.16
C ARG A 355 63.08 -102.74 -25.17
N GLN A 356 62.93 -101.80 -24.24
CA GLN A 356 62.00 -101.84 -23.09
C GLN A 356 62.35 -102.85 -21.99
N ALA A 357 63.44 -103.61 -22.09
CA ALA A 357 63.88 -104.46 -21.00
C ALA A 357 64.18 -103.62 -19.75
N ALA A 358 63.89 -104.19 -18.58
CA ALA A 358 64.26 -103.60 -17.31
C ALA A 358 65.76 -103.80 -17.09
N VAL A 359 66.43 -102.73 -16.68
CA VAL A 359 67.85 -102.73 -16.36
C VAL A 359 68.06 -101.97 -15.07
N ILE A 360 69.12 -102.31 -14.35
CA ILE A 360 69.50 -101.65 -13.09
C ILE A 360 70.82 -100.94 -13.35
N PRO A 361 70.81 -99.62 -13.60
CA PRO A 361 72.02 -98.86 -13.79
C PRO A 361 72.68 -98.61 -12.44
N CYS A 362 73.99 -98.81 -12.38
CA CYS A 362 74.80 -98.55 -11.21
C CYS A 362 75.85 -97.49 -11.54
N LEU A 363 76.20 -96.69 -10.54
CA LEU A 363 77.41 -95.86 -10.59
C LEU A 363 78.63 -96.76 -10.78
N TYR A 364 79.57 -96.39 -11.64
CA TYR A 364 80.81 -97.15 -11.83
C TYR A 364 82.03 -96.29 -11.53
N SER A 365 82.07 -95.13 -12.17
CA SER A 365 83.07 -94.09 -11.94
C SER A 365 82.39 -92.73 -12.05
N THR A 366 83.16 -91.65 -11.91
CA THR A 366 82.63 -90.29 -12.08
C THR A 366 82.08 -90.00 -13.47
N ASN A 367 82.40 -90.86 -14.47
CA ASN A 367 82.15 -90.58 -15.89
C ASN A 367 81.26 -91.63 -16.56
N ALA A 368 80.83 -92.68 -15.84
CA ALA A 368 80.16 -93.82 -16.45
C ALA A 368 79.16 -94.49 -15.50
N TYR A 369 78.07 -94.96 -16.10
CA TYR A 369 77.14 -95.90 -15.48
C TYR A 369 77.34 -97.28 -16.11
N VAL A 370 77.18 -98.34 -15.33
CA VAL A 370 77.27 -99.73 -15.78
C VAL A 370 76.05 -100.50 -15.32
N GLN A 371 75.69 -101.57 -16.02
CA GLN A 371 74.61 -102.44 -15.60
C GLN A 371 74.99 -103.21 -14.32
N SER A 372 74.02 -103.44 -13.44
CA SER A 372 74.20 -104.25 -12.24
C SER A 372 74.86 -105.59 -12.55
N GLY A 373 75.80 -105.98 -11.69
CA GLY A 373 76.63 -107.18 -11.86
C GLY A 373 77.87 -107.00 -12.75
N TYR A 374 78.08 -105.83 -13.35
CA TYR A 374 79.35 -105.50 -14.01
C TYR A 374 80.47 -105.43 -12.95
N SER A 375 81.67 -105.89 -13.27
CA SER A 375 82.80 -105.87 -12.32
C SER A 375 83.14 -104.43 -11.91
N GLY A 376 82.99 -104.09 -10.62
CA GLY A 376 83.17 -102.74 -10.08
C GLY A 376 81.90 -101.86 -10.06
N ALA A 377 80.72 -102.41 -10.35
CA ALA A 377 79.45 -101.69 -10.20
C ALA A 377 79.21 -101.27 -8.73
N GLY A 378 79.01 -99.97 -8.52
CA GLY A 378 78.65 -99.34 -7.25
C GLY A 378 77.14 -99.24 -7.03
N SER A 379 76.69 -98.17 -6.37
CA SER A 379 75.28 -97.99 -5.98
C SER A 379 74.33 -97.94 -7.19
N ALA A 380 73.22 -98.66 -7.10
CA ALA A 380 72.16 -98.64 -8.09
C ALA A 380 71.42 -97.29 -8.10
N LEU A 381 71.05 -96.83 -9.30
CA LEU A 381 70.17 -95.69 -9.49
C LEU A 381 68.75 -96.11 -9.11
N SER A 382 68.10 -95.25 -8.34
CA SER A 382 66.70 -95.39 -7.95
C SER A 382 65.76 -95.28 -9.16
N GLY A 383 64.59 -95.91 -9.04
CA GLY A 383 63.55 -95.91 -10.06
C GLY A 383 63.62 -97.09 -11.03
N THR A 384 62.64 -97.14 -11.92
CA THR A 384 62.53 -98.15 -12.99
C THR A 384 63.17 -97.62 -14.25
N TRP A 385 64.27 -98.26 -14.67
CA TRP A 385 65.00 -97.91 -15.89
C TRP A 385 64.71 -98.91 -17.00
N ARG A 386 64.46 -98.37 -18.20
CA ARG A 386 64.09 -99.14 -19.38
C ARG A 386 65.04 -98.84 -20.52
N VAL A 387 65.51 -99.88 -21.21
CA VAL A 387 66.36 -99.74 -22.41
C VAL A 387 65.56 -99.09 -23.53
N ARG A 388 66.11 -98.05 -24.15
CA ARG A 388 65.52 -97.31 -25.28
C ARG A 388 66.24 -97.55 -26.60
N GLY A 389 67.50 -97.96 -26.54
CA GLY A 389 68.30 -98.32 -27.70
C GLY A 389 69.69 -98.78 -27.30
N ILE A 390 70.46 -99.29 -28.26
CA ILE A 390 71.85 -99.73 -28.10
C ILE A 390 72.67 -99.00 -29.15
N VAL A 391 73.87 -98.54 -28.78
CA VAL A 391 74.81 -97.93 -29.73
C VAL A 391 75.54 -99.04 -30.47
N THR A 392 75.13 -99.28 -31.73
CA THR A 392 75.68 -100.34 -32.59
C THR A 392 77.21 -100.28 -32.65
N SER A 393 77.88 -101.41 -32.44
CA SER A 393 79.35 -101.61 -32.32
C SER A 393 80.00 -101.23 -30.99
N SER A 394 79.22 -100.90 -29.96
CA SER A 394 79.73 -100.69 -28.61
C SER A 394 78.86 -101.38 -27.55
N ASP A 395 79.42 -101.59 -26.36
CA ASP A 395 78.72 -102.17 -25.21
C ASP A 395 77.81 -101.15 -24.47
N TRP A 396 77.36 -100.08 -25.12
CA TRP A 396 76.60 -99.00 -24.48
C TRP A 396 75.10 -99.00 -24.82
N LEU A 397 74.29 -98.91 -23.77
CA LEU A 397 72.83 -98.86 -23.78
C LEU A 397 72.36 -97.44 -23.49
N LEU A 398 71.37 -96.98 -24.25
CA LEU A 398 70.60 -95.79 -23.91
C LEU A 398 69.40 -96.23 -23.07
N ILE A 399 69.28 -95.70 -21.87
CA ILE A 399 68.25 -96.08 -20.89
C ILE A 399 67.48 -94.86 -20.45
N GLN A 400 66.21 -95.02 -20.11
CA GLN A 400 65.37 -93.93 -19.61
C GLN A 400 64.72 -94.33 -18.29
N ARG A 401 64.69 -93.40 -17.32
CA ARG A 401 63.88 -93.56 -16.11
C ARG A 401 62.42 -93.39 -16.45
N THR A 402 61.60 -94.36 -16.07
CA THR A 402 60.17 -94.42 -16.41
C THR A 402 59.24 -94.37 -15.21
N ALA A 403 59.76 -94.67 -14.03
CA ALA A 403 59.10 -94.53 -12.74
C ALA A 403 60.17 -94.29 -11.66
#